data_AF-U5NC26-F1
#
_entry.id   AF-U5NC26-F1
#
_cell.length_a   1.000
_cell.length_b   1.000
_cell.length_c   1.000
_cell.angle_alpha   90.00
_cell.angle_beta   90.00
_cell.angle_gamma   90.00
#
_symmetry.space_group_name_H-M   'P 1'
#
loop_
_entity.id
_entity.type
_entity.pdbx_description
1 polymer ?
#
loop_
_entity_poly.entity_id
_entity_poly.type
_entity_poly.pdbx_seq_one_letter_code
_entity_poly.pdbx_strand_id
1 'polypeptide(L)'
;MKVDKESFKEESLTINSTQNLQLNEVNLNEKEKSEKLRGTVSQLVIEMDKETDTIQIQKEQQEEFSKVSSELKQYESSFQNASKVLKPSIDYERSRSRSRRDEHSAQTSEVGQLSKQEKKSVSIYYQKYINLKNKKEEFTGRLEKIKKGIRDSKNGPKIQTKNEDQRILNAIKNIEWDSKDNIEFEKFIQNNRKYWDSGNPYGSLLTLEQWNSIVEVFKDTVKKIRDIETNGTNRFCSLVAMIFRMSEHCFQNRNELKQQKEILKKLISLAIGNKLLQEMELISKEDIKNFEN
;
A
#
# COMPACT_ATOMS: atom_id res chain seq x y z
N MET A 1 14.50 -4.42 -6.93
CA MET A 1 13.21 -5.05 -7.25
C MET A 1 13.48 -6.29 -8.11
N LYS A 2 13.66 -7.46 -7.48
CA LYS A 2 13.55 -8.75 -8.16
C LYS A 2 12.24 -9.34 -7.68
N VAL A 3 11.14 -8.83 -8.24
CA VAL A 3 9.87 -9.55 -8.18
C VAL A 3 10.08 -10.75 -9.07
N ASP A 4 9.77 -11.90 -8.52
CA ASP A 4 10.00 -13.19 -9.11
C ASP A 4 9.46 -13.21 -10.54
N LYS A 5 10.36 -13.30 -11.53
CA LYS A 5 9.95 -13.46 -12.94
C LYS A 5 9.22 -14.79 -13.15
N GLU A 6 9.26 -15.68 -12.16
CA GLU A 6 8.67 -17.01 -12.23
C GLU A 6 7.19 -17.03 -11.82
N SER A 7 6.70 -16.10 -11.00
CA SER A 7 5.26 -16.05 -10.65
C SER A 7 4.35 -15.58 -11.79
N PHE A 8 4.94 -15.19 -12.92
CA PHE A 8 4.26 -14.85 -14.17
C PHE A 8 4.45 -15.89 -15.28
N LYS A 9 5.06 -17.05 -14.99
CA LYS A 9 4.93 -18.23 -15.84
C LYS A 9 3.60 -18.91 -15.53
N GLU A 10 2.51 -18.36 -16.05
CA GLU A 10 1.35 -19.22 -16.29
C GLU A 10 1.64 -20.05 -17.54
N GLU A 11 1.50 -21.35 -17.33
CA GLU A 11 1.58 -22.44 -18.27
C GLU A 11 1.13 -22.00 -19.66
N SER A 12 2.06 -22.05 -20.63
CA SER A 12 1.66 -22.24 -22.01
C SER A 12 0.63 -23.35 -22.00
N LEU A 13 -0.59 -23.08 -22.49
CA LEU A 13 -1.51 -24.16 -22.83
C LEU A 13 -0.76 -25.01 -23.84
N THR A 14 -0.09 -26.06 -23.35
CA THR A 14 0.48 -27.10 -24.16
C THR A 14 -0.73 -27.72 -24.81
N ILE A 15 -0.96 -27.32 -26.05
CA ILE A 15 -1.93 -27.96 -26.90
C ILE A 15 -1.47 -29.41 -26.92
N ASN A 16 -2.18 -30.29 -26.22
CA ASN A 16 -2.16 -31.71 -26.51
C ASN A 16 -2.79 -31.86 -27.90
N SER A 17 -2.06 -31.44 -28.93
CA SER A 17 -2.44 -31.45 -30.35
C SER A 17 -2.32 -32.85 -30.94
N THR A 18 -2.49 -33.87 -30.11
CA THR A 18 -2.34 -35.28 -30.48
C THR A 18 -3.56 -36.07 -30.03
N GLN A 19 -4.75 -35.51 -30.23
CA GLN A 19 -5.87 -36.36 -30.63
C GLN A 19 -5.84 -36.45 -32.15
N ASN A 20 -5.12 -37.47 -32.62
CA ASN A 20 -5.20 -38.09 -33.92
C ASN A 20 -6.37 -37.58 -34.78
N LEU A 21 -6.11 -36.57 -35.62
CA LEU A 21 -6.89 -36.36 -36.84
C LEU A 21 -6.48 -37.46 -37.82
N GLN A 22 -6.84 -38.71 -37.49
CA GLN A 22 -6.93 -39.76 -38.49
C GLN A 22 -8.07 -39.34 -39.41
N LEU A 23 -7.70 -38.79 -40.58
CA LEU A 23 -8.53 -38.78 -41.77
C LEU A 23 -8.87 -40.24 -42.09
N ASN A 24 -9.89 -40.77 -41.42
CA ASN A 24 -10.47 -42.04 -41.84
C ASN A 24 -11.02 -41.79 -43.25
N GLU A 25 -10.38 -42.40 -44.24
CA GLU A 25 -10.93 -42.60 -45.58
C GLU A 25 -12.20 -43.45 -45.44
N VAL A 26 -13.31 -42.81 -45.07
CA VAL A 26 -14.64 -43.41 -45.15
C VAL A 26 -15.28 -42.88 -46.42
N ASN A 27 -15.66 -43.84 -47.25
CA ASN A 27 -16.33 -43.69 -48.52
C ASN A 27 -17.73 -43.04 -48.32
N LEU A 28 -17.75 -41.71 -48.26
CA LEU A 28 -18.96 -40.88 -48.10
C LEU A 28 -19.09 -39.93 -49.30
N ASN A 29 -20.34 -39.73 -49.73
CA ASN A 29 -20.77 -38.88 -50.85
C ASN A 29 -20.08 -37.51 -50.83
N GLU A 30 -19.70 -36.96 -52.00
CA GLU A 30 -18.98 -35.68 -52.12
C GLU A 30 -19.63 -34.50 -51.38
N LYS A 31 -20.97 -34.50 -51.26
CA LYS A 31 -21.73 -33.51 -50.45
C LYS A 31 -21.40 -33.57 -48.95
N GLU A 32 -21.31 -34.75 -48.36
CA GLU A 32 -21.00 -34.91 -46.93
C GLU A 32 -19.53 -34.56 -46.63
N LYS A 33 -18.61 -34.78 -47.58
CA LYS A 33 -17.22 -34.33 -47.49
C LYS A 33 -17.13 -32.80 -47.52
N SER A 34 -17.90 -32.15 -48.40
CA SER A 34 -17.94 -30.69 -48.51
C SER A 34 -18.50 -30.03 -47.24
N GLU A 35 -19.56 -30.57 -46.65
CA GLU A 35 -20.14 -30.06 -45.40
C GLU A 35 -19.21 -30.22 -44.20
N LYS A 36 -18.54 -31.38 -44.07
CA LYS A 36 -17.50 -31.59 -43.04
C LYS A 36 -16.33 -30.63 -43.21
N LEU A 37 -15.84 -30.44 -44.44
CA LEU A 37 -14.75 -29.50 -44.72
C LEU A 37 -15.14 -28.06 -44.37
N ARG A 38 -16.36 -27.64 -44.71
CA ARG A 38 -16.90 -26.32 -44.35
C ARG A 38 -16.99 -26.13 -42.83
N GLY A 39 -17.38 -27.18 -42.10
CA GLY A 39 -17.37 -27.21 -40.64
C GLY A 39 -15.96 -27.02 -40.06
N THR A 40 -14.97 -27.77 -40.55
CA THR A 40 -13.57 -27.65 -40.13
C THR A 40 -12.98 -26.27 -40.41
N VAL A 41 -13.21 -25.73 -41.62
CA VAL A 41 -12.73 -24.38 -41.98
C VAL A 41 -13.38 -23.31 -41.08
N SER A 42 -14.68 -23.44 -40.79
CA SER A 42 -15.37 -22.49 -39.91
C SER A 42 -14.81 -22.55 -38.48
N GLN A 43 -14.50 -23.75 -37.96
CA GLN A 43 -13.84 -23.91 -36.66
C GLN A 43 -12.43 -23.30 -36.66
N LEU A 44 -11.66 -23.51 -37.73
CA LEU A 44 -10.30 -22.98 -37.85
C LEU A 44 -10.30 -21.45 -37.88
N VAL A 45 -11.24 -20.83 -38.59
CA VAL A 45 -11.43 -19.36 -38.58
C VAL A 45 -11.78 -18.85 -37.18
N ILE A 46 -12.66 -19.55 -36.45
CA ILE A 46 -13.00 -19.17 -35.06
C ILE A 46 -11.77 -19.23 -34.15
N GLU A 47 -10.95 -20.27 -34.27
CA GLU A 47 -9.72 -20.40 -33.47
C GLU A 47 -8.67 -19.36 -33.86
N MET A 48 -8.50 -19.04 -35.15
CA MET A 48 -7.63 -17.95 -35.60
C MET A 48 -8.08 -16.58 -35.09
N ASP A 49 -9.39 -16.31 -35.08
CA ASP A 49 -9.96 -15.08 -34.52
C ASP A 49 -9.65 -14.99 -33.01
N LYS A 50 -9.83 -16.08 -32.25
CA LYS A 50 -9.50 -16.12 -30.82
C LYS A 50 -8.01 -15.90 -30.55
N GLU A 51 -7.13 -16.49 -31.35
CA GLU A 51 -5.68 -16.32 -31.24
C GLU A 51 -5.31 -14.85 -31.50
N THR A 52 -5.86 -14.25 -32.54
CA THR A 52 -5.64 -12.84 -32.89
C THR A 52 -6.05 -11.91 -31.74
N ASP A 53 -7.25 -12.10 -31.19
CA ASP A 53 -7.75 -11.32 -30.04
C ASP A 53 -6.87 -11.50 -28.80
N THR A 54 -6.38 -12.71 -28.55
CA THR A 54 -5.49 -13.03 -27.41
C THR A 54 -4.13 -12.33 -27.53
N ILE A 55 -3.52 -12.38 -28.72
CA ILE A 55 -2.24 -11.70 -29.02
C ILE A 55 -2.39 -10.18 -28.84
N GLN A 56 -3.54 -9.61 -29.25
CA GLN A 56 -3.80 -8.20 -29.07
C GLN A 56 -3.86 -7.82 -27.57
N ILE A 57 -4.54 -8.59 -26.74
CA ILE A 57 -4.57 -8.37 -25.28
C ILE A 57 -3.17 -8.44 -24.68
N GLN A 58 -2.37 -9.44 -25.08
CA GLN A 58 -1.01 -9.59 -24.59
C GLN A 58 -0.13 -8.38 -24.93
N LYS A 59 -0.28 -7.85 -26.16
CA LYS A 59 0.42 -6.63 -26.57
C LYS A 59 0.00 -5.42 -25.74
N GLU A 60 -1.31 -5.21 -25.54
CA GLU A 60 -1.84 -4.12 -24.71
C GLU A 60 -1.35 -4.23 -23.25
N GLN A 61 -1.27 -5.43 -22.70
CA GLN A 61 -0.73 -5.69 -21.36
C GLN A 61 0.75 -5.30 -21.27
N GLN A 62 1.56 -5.69 -22.25
CA GLN A 62 2.99 -5.38 -22.27
C GLN A 62 3.25 -3.87 -22.43
N GLU A 63 2.46 -3.18 -23.25
CA GLU A 63 2.52 -1.73 -23.43
C GLU A 63 2.19 -0.99 -22.12
N GLU A 64 1.10 -1.38 -21.43
CA GLU A 64 0.69 -0.77 -20.16
C GLU A 64 1.76 -0.99 -19.07
N PHE A 65 2.31 -2.21 -18.96
CA PHE A 65 3.38 -2.50 -18.02
C PHE A 65 4.64 -1.68 -18.31
N SER A 66 5.03 -1.58 -19.59
CA SER A 66 6.22 -0.82 -20.00
C SER A 66 6.07 0.67 -19.71
N LYS A 67 4.86 1.21 -19.92
CA LYS A 67 4.52 2.59 -19.58
C LYS A 67 4.58 2.85 -18.08
N VAL A 68 3.94 2.01 -17.26
CA VAL A 68 3.98 2.18 -15.80
C VAL A 68 5.41 2.04 -15.27
N SER A 69 6.19 1.08 -15.79
CA SER A 69 7.59 0.90 -15.40
C SER A 69 8.43 2.13 -15.72
N SER A 70 8.28 2.74 -16.90
CA SER A 70 9.03 3.96 -17.24
C SER A 70 8.65 5.15 -16.36
N GLU A 71 7.37 5.32 -16.04
CA GLU A 71 6.89 6.36 -15.13
C GLU A 71 7.40 6.19 -13.69
N LEU A 72 7.58 4.94 -13.22
CA LEU A 72 8.07 4.64 -11.87
C LEU A 72 9.59 4.81 -11.72
N LYS A 73 10.38 4.76 -12.79
CA LYS A 73 11.85 4.92 -12.73
C LYS A 73 12.30 6.19 -12.02
N GLN A 74 11.59 7.30 -12.23
CA GLN A 74 11.91 8.58 -11.60
C GLN A 74 11.74 8.57 -10.06
N TYR A 75 10.98 7.61 -9.53
CA TYR A 75 10.69 7.47 -8.09
C TYR A 75 11.45 6.31 -7.45
N GLU A 76 12.23 5.55 -8.23
CA GLU A 76 12.84 4.29 -7.78
C GLU A 76 13.79 4.49 -6.59
N SER A 77 14.70 5.46 -6.66
CA SER A 77 15.66 5.72 -5.57
C SER A 77 14.95 6.09 -4.26
N SER A 78 13.98 7.01 -4.33
CA SER A 78 13.19 7.42 -3.16
C SER A 78 12.34 6.27 -2.62
N PHE A 79 11.75 5.44 -3.48
CA PHE A 79 11.00 4.27 -3.06
C PHE A 79 11.88 3.21 -2.36
N GLN A 80 13.09 2.98 -2.87
CA GLN A 80 14.04 2.06 -2.25
C GLN A 80 14.48 2.56 -0.87
N ASN A 81 14.71 3.86 -0.71
CA ASN A 81 15.05 4.45 0.59
C ASN A 81 13.88 4.36 1.57
N ALA A 82 12.67 4.71 1.11
CA ALA A 82 11.44 4.56 1.90
C ALA A 82 11.27 3.11 2.39
N SER A 83 11.47 2.14 1.50
CA SER A 83 11.35 0.72 1.83
C SER A 83 12.37 0.23 2.86
N LYS A 84 13.57 0.84 2.94
CA LYS A 84 14.56 0.52 3.98
C LYS A 84 14.13 1.04 5.35
N VAL A 85 13.52 2.22 5.38
CA VAL A 85 13.03 2.86 6.62
C VAL A 85 11.75 2.19 7.13
N LEU A 86 10.88 1.76 6.22
CA LEU A 86 9.58 1.17 6.52
C LEU A 86 9.65 -0.29 6.96
N LYS A 87 10.69 -1.04 6.55
CA LYS A 87 10.85 -2.42 7.01
C LYS A 87 10.77 -2.50 8.53
N PRO A 88 9.97 -3.43 9.09
CA PRO A 88 9.87 -3.58 10.53
C PRO A 88 11.26 -3.90 11.06
N SER A 89 11.86 -2.93 11.73
CA SER A 89 13.05 -3.14 12.52
C SER A 89 12.62 -4.03 13.69
N ILE A 90 12.97 -5.31 13.59
CA ILE A 90 12.75 -6.38 14.58
C ILE A 90 13.24 -5.99 15.99
N ASP A 91 13.97 -4.89 16.14
CA ASP A 91 14.65 -4.48 17.36
C ASP A 91 13.95 -3.38 18.18
N TYR A 92 12.79 -2.85 17.77
CA TYR A 92 12.17 -1.75 18.54
C TYR A 92 11.56 -2.20 19.89
N GLU A 93 11.04 -3.42 19.98
CA GLU A 93 10.48 -3.99 21.24
C GLU A 93 11.56 -4.53 22.19
N ARG A 94 12.73 -4.93 21.66
CA ARG A 94 13.81 -5.54 22.49
C ARG A 94 14.47 -4.56 23.44
N SER A 95 14.31 -3.25 23.22
CA SER A 95 14.82 -2.20 24.10
C SER A 95 13.93 -1.93 25.31
N ARG A 96 12.66 -2.39 25.32
CA ARG A 96 11.72 -2.12 26.43
C ARG A 96 11.61 -3.23 27.47
N SER A 97 11.96 -4.46 27.14
CA SER A 97 11.78 -5.61 28.06
C SER A 97 12.94 -5.88 29.02
N ARG A 98 14.01 -5.09 29.01
CA ARG A 98 15.19 -5.26 29.90
C ARG A 98 15.55 -4.09 30.81
N SER A 99 14.74 -3.03 30.92
CA SER A 99 15.03 -1.93 31.85
C SER A 99 14.16 -2.03 33.11
N ARG A 100 14.61 -2.86 34.06
CA ARG A 100 14.30 -2.69 35.48
C ARG A 100 15.63 -2.54 36.18
N ARG A 101 15.94 -1.29 36.58
CA ARG A 101 17.23 -0.76 37.07
C ARG A 101 18.19 -0.38 35.94
N ASP A 102 17.99 0.81 35.39
CA ASP A 102 18.98 1.88 35.48
C ASP A 102 18.36 3.16 34.95
N GLU A 103 18.25 4.16 35.82
CA GLU A 103 17.95 5.54 35.48
C GLU A 103 19.08 6.11 34.61
N HIS A 104 18.72 6.90 33.59
CA HIS A 104 19.60 7.76 32.79
C HIS A 104 20.39 7.13 31.62
N SER A 105 19.75 6.30 30.79
CA SER A 105 20.07 6.30 29.36
C SER A 105 18.84 6.68 28.55
N ALA A 106 18.75 7.96 28.19
CA ALA A 106 17.89 8.42 27.11
C ALA A 106 18.46 7.85 25.80
N GLN A 107 18.19 6.57 25.55
CA GLN A 107 18.38 5.97 24.24
C GLN A 107 17.29 6.57 23.36
N THR A 108 17.55 7.74 22.78
CA THR A 108 16.80 8.27 21.65
C THR A 108 17.00 7.31 20.49
N SER A 109 16.22 6.23 20.50
CA SER A 109 16.00 5.40 19.32
C SER A 109 15.41 6.33 18.26
N GLU A 110 16.25 6.85 17.36
CA GLU A 110 15.78 7.67 16.24
C GLU A 110 14.75 6.85 15.46
N VAL A 111 13.47 7.15 15.67
CA VAL A 111 12.41 6.62 14.81
C VAL A 111 12.71 7.13 13.41
N GLY A 112 12.96 6.21 12.49
CA GLY A 112 13.20 6.53 11.09
C GLY A 112 12.10 7.46 10.56
N GLN A 113 12.48 8.48 9.80
CA GLN A 113 11.54 9.46 9.27
C GLN A 113 11.55 9.41 7.75
N LEU A 114 10.36 9.27 7.16
CA LEU A 114 10.20 9.42 5.73
C LEU A 114 10.19 10.91 5.36
N SER A 115 11.06 11.28 4.43
CA SER A 115 10.99 12.56 3.73
C SER A 115 9.72 12.66 2.88
N LYS A 116 9.32 13.89 2.54
CA LYS A 116 8.20 14.13 1.61
C LYS A 116 8.37 13.39 0.27
N GLN A 117 9.58 13.32 -0.27
CA GLN A 117 9.82 12.64 -1.54
C GLN A 117 9.65 11.12 -1.44
N GLU A 118 10.05 10.54 -0.31
CA GLU A 118 9.84 9.11 0.00
C GLU A 118 8.37 8.77 0.22
N LYS A 119 7.61 9.60 0.93
CA LYS A 119 6.15 9.40 1.06
C LYS A 119 5.46 9.48 -0.30
N LYS A 120 5.86 10.47 -1.11
CA LYS A 120 5.35 10.64 -2.47
C LYS A 120 5.66 9.45 -3.36
N SER A 121 6.87 8.91 -3.30
CA SER A 121 7.20 7.72 -4.10
C SER A 121 6.35 6.53 -3.67
N VAL A 122 6.18 6.26 -2.37
CA VAL A 122 5.31 5.17 -1.89
C VAL A 122 3.86 5.34 -2.34
N SER A 123 3.30 6.55 -2.21
CA SER A 123 1.95 6.89 -2.68
C SER A 123 1.77 6.62 -4.18
N ILE A 124 2.73 7.04 -5.01
CA ILE A 124 2.70 6.85 -6.46
C ILE A 124 2.82 5.37 -6.83
N TYR A 125 3.72 4.64 -6.20
CA TYR A 125 3.86 3.19 -6.40
C TYR A 125 2.54 2.46 -6.09
N TYR A 126 1.90 2.81 -4.97
CA TYR A 126 0.61 2.23 -4.59
C TYR A 126 -0.50 2.57 -5.59
N GLN A 127 -0.59 3.83 -6.04
CA GLN A 127 -1.55 4.23 -7.07
C GLN A 127 -1.36 3.45 -8.38
N LYS A 128 -0.10 3.27 -8.81
CA LYS A 128 0.22 2.50 -10.02
C LYS A 128 -0.06 1.01 -9.86
N TYR A 129 0.20 0.45 -8.68
CA TYR A 129 -0.16 -0.91 -8.33
C TYR A 129 -1.67 -1.15 -8.47
N ILE A 130 -2.51 -0.29 -7.90
CA ILE A 130 -3.98 -0.38 -8.03
C ILE A 130 -4.41 -0.30 -9.50
N ASN A 131 -3.82 0.62 -10.28
CA ASN A 131 -4.15 0.75 -11.70
C ASN A 131 -3.82 -0.52 -12.49
N LEU A 132 -2.64 -1.12 -12.24
CA LEU A 132 -2.22 -2.37 -12.87
C LEU A 132 -3.09 -3.56 -12.41
N LYS A 133 -3.46 -3.62 -11.13
CA LYS A 133 -4.39 -4.63 -10.59
C LYS A 133 -5.74 -4.57 -11.29
N ASN A 134 -6.33 -3.39 -11.42
CA ASN A 134 -7.59 -3.18 -12.15
C ASN A 134 -7.47 -3.55 -13.64
N LYS A 135 -6.32 -3.22 -14.27
CA LYS A 135 -6.05 -3.59 -15.67
C LYS A 135 -5.88 -5.09 -15.86
N LYS A 136 -5.23 -5.78 -14.92
CA LYS A 136 -5.12 -7.24 -14.92
C LYS A 136 -6.51 -7.87 -14.90
N GLU A 137 -7.39 -7.43 -14.02
CA GLU A 137 -8.79 -7.90 -13.96
C GLU A 137 -9.55 -7.64 -15.26
N GLU A 138 -9.36 -6.45 -15.87
CA GLU A 138 -9.94 -6.11 -17.18
C GLU A 138 -9.46 -7.07 -18.30
N PHE A 139 -8.16 -7.33 -18.37
CA PHE A 139 -7.58 -8.25 -19.36
C PHE A 139 -8.02 -9.69 -19.12
N THR A 140 -8.03 -10.17 -17.87
CA THR A 140 -8.54 -11.51 -17.52
C THR A 140 -10.00 -11.67 -17.94
N GLY A 141 -10.85 -10.67 -17.67
CA GLY A 141 -12.26 -10.69 -18.09
C GLY A 141 -12.45 -10.71 -19.62
N ARG A 142 -11.57 -10.05 -20.38
CA ARG A 142 -11.57 -10.12 -21.85
C ARG A 142 -11.13 -11.49 -22.36
N LEU A 143 -10.09 -12.09 -21.78
CA LEU A 143 -9.64 -13.44 -22.10
C LEU A 143 -10.71 -14.51 -21.83
N GLU A 144 -11.46 -14.37 -20.73
CA GLU A 144 -12.58 -15.27 -20.44
C GLU A 144 -13.72 -15.17 -21.47
N LYS A 145 -13.99 -13.98 -22.00
CA LYS A 145 -14.98 -13.78 -23.07
C LYS A 145 -14.54 -14.44 -24.37
N ILE A 146 -13.27 -14.29 -24.74
CA ILE A 146 -12.68 -14.93 -25.92
C ILE A 146 -12.75 -16.45 -25.81
N LYS A 147 -12.43 -17.03 -24.64
CA LYS A 147 -12.61 -18.47 -24.37
C LYS A 147 -14.04 -18.95 -24.60
N LYS A 148 -15.03 -18.11 -24.28
CA LYS A 148 -16.46 -18.38 -24.50
C LYS A 148 -16.93 -18.11 -25.95
N GLY A 149 -16.02 -17.77 -26.86
CA GLY A 149 -16.34 -17.48 -28.26
C GLY A 149 -16.95 -16.10 -28.49
N ILE A 150 -16.87 -15.20 -27.50
CA ILE A 150 -17.30 -13.81 -27.63
C ILE A 150 -16.08 -13.00 -28.06
N ARG A 151 -16.16 -12.33 -29.21
CA ARG A 151 -15.09 -11.45 -29.70
C ARG A 151 -14.69 -10.42 -28.66
N ASP A 152 -13.41 -10.06 -28.67
CA ASP A 152 -12.91 -9.04 -27.79
C ASP A 152 -13.70 -7.73 -27.99
N SER A 153 -14.27 -7.27 -26.89
CA SER A 153 -14.91 -5.97 -26.83
C SER A 153 -14.32 -5.25 -25.63
N LYS A 154 -13.63 -4.14 -25.91
CA LYS A 154 -13.07 -3.22 -24.90
C LYS A 154 -14.14 -2.72 -23.91
N ASN A 155 -15.42 -2.92 -24.20
CA ASN A 155 -16.56 -2.62 -23.34
C ASN A 155 -16.85 -3.75 -22.34
N GLY A 156 -15.81 -4.30 -21.71
CA GLY A 156 -15.94 -5.21 -20.58
C GLY A 156 -16.74 -4.59 -19.44
N PRO A 157 -17.51 -5.38 -18.66
CA PRO A 157 -18.09 -4.88 -17.43
C PRO A 157 -16.94 -4.35 -16.55
N LYS A 158 -16.98 -3.07 -16.20
CA LYS A 158 -16.06 -2.48 -15.22
C LYS A 158 -16.31 -3.16 -13.88
N ILE A 159 -15.48 -4.13 -13.52
CA ILE A 159 -15.55 -4.78 -12.22
C ILE A 159 -15.31 -3.70 -11.16
N GLN A 160 -16.24 -3.58 -10.21
CA GLN A 160 -16.17 -2.64 -9.11
C GLN A 160 -15.31 -3.21 -7.98
N THR A 161 -14.01 -3.34 -8.18
CA THR A 161 -13.03 -3.55 -7.09
C THR A 161 -12.79 -2.27 -6.25
N LYS A 162 -13.70 -1.30 -6.37
CA LYS A 162 -13.42 0.13 -6.19
C LYS A 162 -13.46 0.66 -4.76
N ASN A 163 -14.03 -0.04 -3.78
CA ASN A 163 -14.33 0.65 -2.53
C ASN A 163 -13.13 0.80 -1.60
N GLU A 164 -12.32 -0.23 -1.37
CA GLU A 164 -11.25 -0.16 -0.37
C GLU A 164 -10.01 0.57 -0.89
N ASP A 165 -9.48 0.15 -2.04
CA ASP A 165 -8.30 0.78 -2.68
C ASP A 165 -8.51 2.28 -2.92
N GLN A 166 -9.70 2.68 -3.37
CA GLN A 166 -10.03 4.10 -3.56
C GLN A 166 -10.21 4.85 -2.23
N ARG A 167 -10.73 4.21 -1.18
CA ARG A 167 -10.80 4.80 0.16
C ARG A 167 -9.41 5.07 0.71
N ILE A 168 -8.46 4.15 0.51
CA ILE A 168 -7.06 4.33 0.91
C ILE A 168 -6.43 5.52 0.15
N LEU A 169 -6.56 5.57 -1.18
CA LEU A 169 -6.03 6.69 -1.98
C LEU A 169 -6.65 8.03 -1.57
N ASN A 170 -7.96 8.07 -1.35
CA ASN A 170 -8.65 9.27 -0.90
C ASN A 170 -8.20 9.68 0.51
N ALA A 171 -7.99 8.71 1.42
CA ALA A 171 -7.49 8.95 2.76
C ALA A 171 -6.09 9.58 2.75
N ILE A 172 -5.15 9.02 1.99
CA ILE A 172 -3.78 9.57 1.80
C ILE A 172 -3.85 11.03 1.37
N LYS A 173 -4.69 11.34 0.38
CA LYS A 173 -4.88 12.69 -0.13
C LYS A 173 -5.50 13.62 0.91
N ASN A 174 -6.52 13.16 1.65
CA ASN A 174 -7.22 13.95 2.65
C ASN A 174 -6.33 14.36 3.83
N ILE A 175 -5.37 13.52 4.21
CA ILE A 175 -4.38 13.85 5.25
C ILE A 175 -3.11 14.48 4.68
N GLU A 176 -3.05 14.67 3.36
CA GLU A 176 -1.92 15.27 2.63
C GLU A 176 -0.58 14.57 2.92
N TRP A 177 -0.64 13.25 3.12
CA TRP A 177 0.51 12.46 3.58
C TRP A 177 1.72 12.55 2.63
N ASP A 178 1.46 12.56 1.32
CA ASP A 178 2.47 12.58 0.26
C ASP A 178 2.96 13.99 -0.12
N SER A 179 2.35 15.04 0.43
CA SER A 179 2.64 16.42 0.08
C SER A 179 3.23 17.26 1.21
N LYS A 180 3.20 16.76 2.46
CA LYS A 180 3.74 17.42 3.66
C LYS A 180 4.84 16.61 4.35
N ASP A 181 5.81 17.34 4.92
CA ASP A 181 6.86 16.73 5.76
C ASP A 181 6.29 16.17 7.06
N ASN A 182 5.29 16.83 7.64
CA ASN A 182 4.59 16.40 8.85
C ASN A 182 3.08 16.39 8.62
N ILE A 183 2.43 15.31 9.06
CA ILE A 183 0.97 15.19 9.02
C ILE A 183 0.40 16.03 10.15
N GLU A 184 -0.66 16.80 9.87
CA GLU A 184 -1.36 17.63 10.86
C GLU A 184 -2.32 16.79 11.72
N PHE A 185 -1.79 15.76 12.37
CA PHE A 185 -2.53 14.79 13.17
C PHE A 185 -3.41 15.46 14.24
N GLU A 186 -2.94 16.57 14.85
CA GLU A 186 -3.71 17.33 15.84
C GLU A 186 -5.10 17.75 15.36
N LYS A 187 -5.22 18.18 14.09
CA LYS A 187 -6.48 18.68 13.54
C LYS A 187 -7.56 17.60 13.52
N PHE A 188 -7.15 16.36 13.32
CA PHE A 188 -8.06 15.21 13.23
C PHE A 188 -8.47 14.69 14.60
N ILE A 189 -7.63 14.83 15.64
CA ILE A 189 -7.99 14.43 17.01
C ILE A 189 -8.90 15.46 17.70
N GLN A 190 -8.65 16.75 17.47
CA GLN A 190 -9.37 17.82 18.17
C GLN A 190 -10.82 17.94 17.70
N ASN A 191 -11.08 17.72 16.41
CA ASN A 191 -12.40 17.91 15.81
C ASN A 191 -13.26 16.63 15.80
N ASN A 192 -12.67 15.43 15.85
CA ASN A 192 -13.41 14.16 15.72
C ASN A 192 -13.49 13.38 17.04
N ARG A 193 -14.22 13.91 18.04
CA ARG A 193 -14.46 13.19 19.30
C ARG A 193 -15.36 11.96 19.16
N LYS A 194 -15.99 11.67 18.01
CA LYS A 194 -17.08 10.69 17.98
C LYS A 194 -17.13 9.59 16.93
N TYR A 195 -16.41 9.56 15.82
CA TYR A 195 -16.64 8.47 14.86
C TYR A 195 -15.37 8.02 14.13
N TRP A 196 -14.92 6.80 14.48
CA TRP A 196 -14.12 5.95 13.61
C TRP A 196 -14.83 5.71 12.26
N ASP A 197 -16.16 5.61 12.29
CA ASP A 197 -16.97 5.11 11.17
C ASP A 197 -17.53 6.18 10.19
N SER A 198 -17.45 7.49 10.50
CA SER A 198 -18.10 8.52 9.68
C SER A 198 -17.22 9.74 9.42
N GLY A 199 -16.10 9.53 8.73
CA GLY A 199 -15.29 10.63 8.17
C GLY A 199 -13.86 10.73 8.70
N ASN A 200 -13.39 9.78 9.51
CA ASN A 200 -11.97 9.71 9.88
C ASN A 200 -11.14 9.16 8.70
N PRO A 201 -10.26 9.96 8.07
CA PRO A 201 -9.44 9.46 6.96
C PRO A 201 -8.48 8.35 7.39
N TYR A 202 -8.14 8.26 8.69
CA TYR A 202 -7.26 7.20 9.19
C TYR A 202 -7.95 5.83 9.30
N GLY A 203 -9.29 5.76 9.21
CA GLY A 203 -10.02 4.49 9.30
C GLY A 203 -9.71 3.50 8.18
N SER A 204 -9.20 3.98 7.04
CA SER A 204 -8.71 3.13 5.94
C SER A 204 -7.20 2.91 5.96
N LEU A 205 -6.48 3.62 6.84
CA LEU A 205 -5.01 3.62 6.88
C LEU A 205 -4.43 2.89 8.10
N LEU A 206 -5.20 2.82 9.19
CA LEU A 206 -4.80 2.23 10.46
C LEU A 206 -5.89 1.26 10.94
N THR A 207 -5.54 0.34 11.82
CA THR A 207 -6.55 -0.43 12.56
C THR A 207 -7.15 0.42 13.68
N LEU A 208 -8.34 0.03 14.16
CA LEU A 208 -8.98 0.70 15.29
C LEU A 208 -8.10 0.67 16.54
N GLU A 209 -7.41 -0.44 16.77
CA GLU A 209 -6.50 -0.63 17.90
C GLU A 209 -5.29 0.30 17.82
N GLN A 210 -4.62 0.36 16.66
CA GLN A 210 -3.51 1.29 16.41
C GLN A 210 -3.95 2.74 16.61
N TRP A 211 -5.13 3.09 16.07
CA TRP A 211 -5.69 4.42 16.22
C TRP A 211 -5.93 4.78 17.68
N ASN A 212 -6.61 3.92 18.43
CA ASN A 212 -6.94 4.16 19.83
C ASN A 212 -5.67 4.31 20.68
N SER A 213 -4.71 3.39 20.52
CA SER A 213 -3.42 3.44 21.23
C SER A 213 -2.68 4.76 20.98
N ILE A 214 -2.53 5.15 19.71
CA ILE A 214 -1.83 6.40 19.34
C ILE A 214 -2.58 7.63 19.86
N VAL A 215 -3.91 7.68 19.72
CA VAL A 215 -4.73 8.82 20.15
C VAL A 215 -4.73 8.98 21.66
N GLU A 216 -4.79 7.90 22.43
CA GLU A 216 -4.73 7.94 23.89
C GLU A 216 -3.40 8.50 24.38
N VAL A 217 -2.28 7.94 23.90
CA VAL A 217 -0.93 8.40 24.27
C VAL A 217 -0.73 9.85 23.84
N PHE A 218 -1.25 10.25 22.68
CA PHE A 218 -1.16 11.63 22.20
C PHE A 218 -1.97 12.60 23.08
N LYS A 219 -3.21 12.25 23.44
CA LYS A 219 -4.06 13.07 24.31
C LYS A 219 -3.45 13.22 25.71
N ASP A 220 -2.92 12.14 26.29
CA ASP A 220 -2.25 12.17 27.58
C ASP A 220 -0.98 13.04 27.53
N THR A 221 -0.15 12.87 26.50
CA THR A 221 1.05 13.71 26.27
C THR A 221 0.68 15.20 26.17
N VAL A 222 -0.33 15.55 25.38
CA VAL A 222 -0.79 16.94 25.23
C VAL A 222 -1.34 17.51 26.54
N LYS A 223 -2.08 16.70 27.31
CA LYS A 223 -2.60 17.10 28.62
C LYS A 223 -1.44 17.38 29.59
N LYS A 224 -0.47 16.48 29.70
CA LYS A 224 0.71 16.64 30.56
C LYS A 224 1.52 17.88 30.20
N ILE A 225 1.73 18.16 28.91
CA ILE A 225 2.39 19.41 28.45
C ILE A 225 1.61 20.63 28.95
N ARG A 226 0.28 20.64 28.76
CA ARG A 226 -0.57 21.75 29.20
C ARG A 226 -0.53 21.92 30.72
N ASP A 227 -0.61 20.84 31.48
CA ASP A 227 -0.59 20.86 32.94
C ASP A 227 0.75 21.45 33.43
N ILE A 228 1.89 21.08 32.81
CA ILE A 228 3.19 21.68 33.11
C ILE A 228 3.23 23.18 32.79
N GLU A 229 2.68 23.59 31.65
CA GLU A 229 2.66 24.99 31.19
C GLU A 229 1.70 25.89 31.98
N THR A 230 0.66 25.31 32.59
CA THR A 230 -0.35 26.03 33.37
C THR A 230 -0.09 25.98 34.87
N ASN A 231 0.82 25.11 35.35
CA ASN A 231 1.17 25.01 36.75
C ASN A 231 1.91 26.26 37.26
N GLY A 232 1.34 26.90 38.28
CA GLY A 232 1.88 28.10 38.90
C GLY A 232 3.27 27.90 39.53
N THR A 233 3.58 26.72 40.06
CA THR A 233 4.90 26.44 40.65
C THR A 233 6.00 26.35 39.59
N ASN A 234 5.73 25.76 38.43
CA ASN A 234 6.69 25.72 37.33
C ASN A 234 6.93 27.12 36.75
N ARG A 235 5.88 27.94 36.65
CA ARG A 235 6.00 29.36 36.24
C ARG A 235 6.83 30.15 37.24
N PHE A 236 6.58 29.99 38.53
CA PHE A 236 7.34 30.65 39.58
C PHE A 236 8.81 30.17 39.62
N CYS A 237 9.05 28.87 39.53
CA CYS A 237 10.38 28.28 39.36
C CYS A 237 11.11 28.91 38.16
N SER A 238 10.44 29.04 37.01
CA SER A 238 11.05 29.61 35.80
C SER A 238 11.45 31.08 35.97
N LEU A 239 10.66 31.87 36.70
CA LEU A 239 10.96 33.28 37.00
C LEU A 239 12.19 33.40 37.91
N VAL A 240 12.30 32.57 38.94
CA VAL A 240 13.47 32.53 39.83
C VAL A 240 14.71 32.02 39.09
N ALA A 241 14.56 30.96 38.30
CA ALA A 241 15.64 30.35 37.54
C ALA A 241 16.11 31.19 36.34
N MET A 242 15.31 32.16 35.87
CA MET A 242 15.71 33.13 34.85
C MET A 242 16.91 33.98 35.28
N ILE A 243 16.98 34.31 36.58
CA ILE A 243 18.09 35.07 37.19
C ILE A 243 19.41 34.30 37.08
N PHE A 244 19.35 32.97 37.13
CA PHE A 244 20.51 32.07 37.08
C PHE A 244 20.70 31.38 35.71
N ARG A 245 19.94 31.76 34.68
CA ARG A 245 19.92 31.11 33.35
C ARG A 245 19.62 29.59 33.39
N MET A 246 18.93 29.09 34.42
CA MET A 246 18.57 27.67 34.58
C MET A 246 17.08 27.40 34.34
N SER A 247 16.36 28.32 33.68
CA SER A 247 14.91 28.24 33.49
C SER A 247 14.42 26.95 32.81
N GLU A 248 15.30 26.27 32.06
CA GLU A 248 15.00 24.99 31.40
C GLU A 248 14.80 23.83 32.38
N HIS A 249 15.45 23.82 33.55
CA HIS A 249 15.26 22.76 34.55
C HIS A 249 13.85 22.76 35.17
N CYS A 250 13.19 23.92 35.23
CA CYS A 250 11.80 24.02 35.67
C CYS A 250 10.80 23.41 34.66
N PHE A 251 11.26 23.07 33.46
CA PHE A 251 10.46 22.48 32.38
C PHE A 251 11.09 21.21 31.80
N GLN A 252 11.98 20.53 32.52
CA GLN A 252 12.77 19.41 31.99
C GLN A 252 11.88 18.32 31.35
N ASN A 253 10.78 17.95 32.00
CA ASN A 253 9.80 16.98 31.48
C ASN A 253 9.00 17.49 30.26
N ARG A 254 8.92 18.81 30.03
CA ARG A 254 8.18 19.40 28.90
C ARG A 254 8.86 19.09 27.58
N ASN A 255 10.19 19.20 27.53
CA ASN A 255 10.95 18.97 26.31
C ASN A 255 10.90 17.49 25.89
N GLU A 256 10.99 16.58 26.86
CA GLU A 256 10.80 15.14 26.65
C GLU A 256 9.40 14.82 26.12
N LEU A 257 8.34 15.38 26.73
CA LEU A 257 6.97 15.20 26.26
C LEU A 257 6.75 15.78 24.85
N LYS A 258 7.39 16.91 24.51
CA LYS A 258 7.37 17.45 23.15
C LYS A 258 8.06 16.53 22.16
N GLN A 259 9.21 15.95 22.51
CA GLN A 259 9.89 14.95 21.68
C GLN A 259 9.03 13.70 21.50
N GLN A 260 8.41 13.20 22.57
CA GLN A 260 7.48 12.07 22.52
C GLN A 260 6.29 12.35 21.59
N LYS A 261 5.74 13.56 21.63
CA LYS A 261 4.68 14.01 20.73
C LYS A 261 5.11 13.95 19.25
N GLU A 262 6.32 14.39 18.94
CA GLU A 262 6.86 14.32 17.57
C GLU A 262 7.19 12.89 17.13
N ILE A 263 7.65 12.05 18.05
CA ILE A 263 7.83 10.61 17.80
C ILE A 263 6.51 9.95 17.40
N LEU A 264 5.41 10.23 18.12
CA LEU A 264 4.09 9.69 17.78
C LEU A 264 3.63 10.08 16.36
N LYS A 265 3.92 11.30 15.92
CA LYS A 265 3.62 11.74 14.54
C LYS A 265 4.43 10.95 13.50
N LYS A 266 5.71 10.69 13.79
CA LYS A 266 6.56 9.87 12.91
C LYS A 266 6.04 8.45 12.83
N LEU A 267 5.63 7.86 13.95
CA LEU A 267 5.06 6.51 14.01
C LEU A 267 3.81 6.37 13.12
N ILE A 268 2.90 7.35 13.13
CA ILE A 268 1.74 7.34 12.23
C ILE A 268 2.18 7.33 10.77
N SER A 269 3.16 8.17 10.41
CA SER A 269 3.67 8.22 9.04
C SER A 269 4.30 6.90 8.59
N LEU A 270 4.97 6.20 9.50
CA LEU A 270 5.54 4.88 9.23
C LEU A 270 4.44 3.81 9.12
N ALA A 271 3.46 3.81 10.01
CA ALA A 271 2.34 2.88 9.98
C ALA A 271 1.55 2.97 8.67
N ILE A 272 1.30 4.19 8.18
CA ILE A 272 0.68 4.42 6.86
C ILE A 272 1.56 3.82 5.77
N GLY A 273 2.87 4.11 5.75
CA GLY A 273 3.77 3.55 4.74
C GLY A 273 3.80 2.03 4.75
N ASN A 274 3.81 1.41 5.93
CA ASN A 274 3.76 -0.04 6.10
C ASN A 274 2.45 -0.63 5.59
N LYS A 275 1.32 -0.02 5.92
CA LYS A 275 0.03 -0.42 5.36
C LYS A 275 0.07 -0.44 3.83
N LEU A 276 0.62 0.58 3.19
CA LEU A 276 0.71 0.62 1.72
C LEU A 276 1.64 -0.45 1.16
N LEU A 277 2.80 -0.69 1.78
CA LEU A 277 3.69 -1.79 1.36
C LEU A 277 3.01 -3.15 1.52
N GLN A 278 2.21 -3.32 2.57
CA GLN A 278 1.47 -4.55 2.82
C GLN A 278 0.35 -4.76 1.79
N GLU A 279 -0.42 -3.71 1.46
CA GLU A 279 -1.45 -3.78 0.41
C GLU A 279 -0.85 -4.04 -0.99
N MET A 280 0.42 -3.69 -1.20
CA MET A 280 1.18 -4.07 -2.40
C MET A 280 1.82 -5.45 -2.32
N GLU A 281 1.60 -6.20 -1.24
CA GLU A 281 2.18 -7.52 -0.99
C GLU A 281 3.73 -7.52 -0.94
N LEU A 282 4.33 -6.38 -0.55
CA LEU A 282 5.78 -6.24 -0.45
C LEU A 282 6.34 -6.59 0.92
N ILE A 283 5.47 -6.66 1.92
CA ILE A 283 5.75 -7.12 3.29
C ILE A 283 4.59 -7.97 3.79
N SER A 284 4.86 -8.98 4.60
CA SER A 284 3.80 -9.84 5.14
C SER A 284 3.14 -9.20 6.37
N LYS A 285 1.92 -9.66 6.69
CA LYS A 285 1.23 -9.28 7.94
C LYS A 285 2.01 -9.71 9.19
N GLU A 286 2.78 -10.79 9.08
CA GLU A 286 3.56 -11.36 10.19
C GLU A 286 4.78 -10.50 10.52
N ASP A 287 5.36 -9.84 9.51
CA ASP A 287 6.50 -8.93 9.71
C ASP A 287 6.13 -7.69 10.54
N ILE A 288 4.85 -7.28 10.54
CA ILE A 288 4.36 -6.03 11.17
C ILE A 288 3.94 -6.23 12.64
N LYS A 289 3.75 -7.47 13.10
CA LYS A 289 3.30 -7.79 14.48
C LYS A 289 4.23 -7.27 15.59
N ASN A 290 5.46 -6.86 15.27
CA ASN A 290 6.42 -6.26 16.21
C ASN A 290 6.20 -4.75 16.44
N PHE A 291 5.12 -4.18 15.90
CA PHE A 291 4.58 -2.89 16.31
C PHE A 291 3.40 -3.04 17.29
N GLU A 292 2.94 -4.28 17.54
CA GLU A 292 1.68 -4.58 18.22
C GLU A 292 1.86 -4.96 19.71
N ASN A 293 3.08 -5.15 20.23
CA ASN A 293 3.32 -5.47 21.66
C ASN A 293 4.06 -4.39 22.46
#